data_AF-A0A162GSJ3-F1
#
_entry.id   AF-A0A162GSJ3-F1
#
_cell.length_a   1.000
_cell.length_b   1.000
_cell.length_c   1.000
_cell.angle_alpha   90.00
_cell.angle_beta   90.00
_cell.angle_gamma   90.00
#
_symmetry.space_group_name_H-M   'P 1'
#
loop_
_entity.id
_entity.type
_entity.pdbx_description
1 polymer ?
#
loop_
_entity_poly.entity_id
_entity_poly.type
_entity_poly.pdbx_seq_one_letter_code
_entity_poly.pdbx_strand_id
1 'polypeptide(L)'
;MIQCPRCGIQVTELHPVDADLITKLQSIGESNLPPQVCAGCISDLRRTVASSSGGVLMAQERAKEQHRLQLWKSRVMLIKKARLCMTQKLYSEAAMSYEKYLKILDIVFDIKKGERLKPEAFKDSARTTELTVVASVYWDLMRIYDTHEKYADRMMNAAKQLAMFIQFTPIYPDIIRKAESFQKTARNPHIVKQFLKMSDKERPRCFIATAAFENPQAPEVMSLRAFRDFTLRRSAWGRKFIAIYYKFSPHIACLLDKQPRMKPAVRALLRLLIKCVS
;
A
#
# COMPACT_ATOMS: atom_id res chain seq x y z
N MET A 1 -0.07 27.15 55.04
CA MET A 1 -1.09 26.86 54.03
C MET A 1 -1.16 28.05 53.08
N ILE A 2 -1.34 27.79 51.79
CA ILE A 2 -1.33 28.78 50.71
C ILE A 2 -2.76 28.89 50.19
N GLN A 3 -3.22 30.10 49.90
CA GLN A 3 -4.55 30.30 49.31
C GLN A 3 -4.49 30.13 47.79
N CYS A 4 -5.37 29.30 47.23
CA CYS A 4 -5.46 29.13 45.78
C CYS A 4 -6.00 30.40 45.10
N PRO A 5 -5.30 30.99 44.11
CA PRO A 5 -5.72 32.25 43.48
C PRO A 5 -6.99 32.13 42.61
N ARG A 6 -7.42 30.91 42.27
CA ARG A 6 -8.66 30.65 41.52
C ARG A 6 -9.89 30.42 42.40
N CYS A 7 -9.84 29.52 43.38
CA CYS A 7 -11.00 29.15 44.20
C CYS A 7 -10.97 29.68 45.65
N GLY A 8 -9.88 30.32 46.08
CA GLY A 8 -9.75 30.90 47.41
C GLY A 8 -9.56 29.90 48.57
N ILE A 9 -9.48 28.60 48.30
CA ILE A 9 -9.30 27.55 49.32
C ILE A 9 -7.85 27.48 49.81
N GLN A 10 -7.66 27.23 51.10
CA GLN A 10 -6.36 26.95 51.74
C GLN A 10 -5.86 25.55 51.36
N VAL A 11 -4.67 25.46 50.76
CA VAL A 11 -4.06 24.21 50.30
C VAL A 11 -2.59 24.11 50.71
N THR A 12 -2.00 22.93 50.55
CA THR A 12 -0.59 22.66 50.87
C THR A 12 0.35 23.01 49.72
N GLU A 13 -0.12 22.90 48.47
CA GLU A 13 0.68 23.13 47.27
C GLU A 13 -0.16 23.72 46.13
N LEU A 14 0.52 24.39 45.20
CA LEU A 14 -0.05 24.88 43.94
C LEU A 14 0.68 24.20 42.78
N HIS A 15 -0.06 23.98 41.68
CA HIS A 15 0.45 23.40 40.45
C HIS A 15 0.44 24.45 39.34
N PRO A 16 1.48 24.48 38.50
CA PRO A 16 1.54 25.39 37.36
C PRO A 16 0.43 25.10 36.36
N VAL A 17 -0.15 26.15 35.79
CA VAL A 17 -1.04 26.05 34.63
C VAL A 17 -0.17 26.22 33.39
N ASP A 18 0.12 25.10 32.72
CA ASP A 18 1.04 25.07 31.59
C ASP A 18 0.56 25.97 30.43
N ALA A 19 1.49 26.56 29.67
CA ALA A 19 1.16 27.49 28.58
C ALA A 19 0.23 26.90 27.51
N ASP A 20 0.37 25.60 27.21
CA ASP A 20 -0.53 24.86 26.30
C ASP A 20 -1.98 24.80 26.84
N LEU A 21 -2.13 24.61 28.16
CA LEU A 21 -3.44 24.58 28.81
C LEU A 21 -4.07 25.98 28.83
N ILE A 22 -3.29 27.04 29.10
CA ILE A 22 -3.74 28.44 29.04
C ILE A 22 -4.24 28.77 27.63
N THR A 23 -3.48 28.42 26.60
CA THR A 23 -3.84 28.70 25.20
C THR A 23 -5.17 28.01 24.82
N LYS A 24 -5.38 26.76 25.27
CA LYS A 24 -6.62 26.00 25.05
C LYS A 24 -7.82 26.54 25.84
N LEU A 25 -7.60 27.09 27.02
CA LEU A 25 -8.64 27.72 27.83
C LEU A 25 -9.05 29.09 27.23
N GLN A 26 -8.08 29.87 26.77
CA GLN A 26 -8.35 31.14 26.08
C GLN A 26 -9.17 30.98 24.81
N SER A 27 -8.93 29.92 24.03
CA SER A 27 -9.71 29.65 22.82
C SER A 27 -11.16 29.24 23.08
N ILE A 28 -11.51 28.85 24.31
CA ILE A 28 -12.88 28.57 24.75
C ILE A 28 -13.49 29.71 25.57
N GLY A 29 -12.83 30.87 25.62
CA GLY A 29 -13.34 32.09 26.25
C GLY A 29 -12.92 32.31 27.72
N GLU A 30 -12.10 31.43 28.30
CA GLU A 30 -11.55 31.63 29.65
C GLU A 30 -10.38 32.64 29.60
N SER A 31 -10.49 33.74 30.36
CA SER A 31 -9.50 34.80 30.41
C SER A 31 -9.03 35.05 31.84
N ASN A 32 -7.87 35.70 32.01
CA ASN A 32 -7.27 36.01 33.32
C ASN A 32 -6.98 34.79 34.22
N LEU A 33 -6.45 33.72 33.62
CA LEU A 33 -6.06 32.51 34.36
C LEU A 33 -4.78 32.75 35.19
N PRO A 34 -4.79 32.45 36.50
CA PRO A 34 -3.60 32.55 37.33
C PRO A 34 -2.54 31.52 36.91
N PRO A 35 -1.23 31.82 37.07
CA PRO A 35 -0.14 30.96 36.61
C PRO A 35 -0.02 29.65 37.39
N GLN A 36 -0.57 29.58 38.60
CA GLN A 36 -0.60 28.37 39.42
C GLN A 36 -1.94 28.28 40.16
N VAL A 37 -2.47 27.07 40.36
CA VAL A 37 -3.73 26.80 41.06
C VAL A 37 -3.64 25.51 41.89
N CYS A 38 -4.61 25.27 42.77
CA CYS A 38 -4.66 24.01 43.53
C CYS A 38 -4.97 22.79 42.65
N ALA A 39 -4.73 21.58 43.17
CA ALA A 39 -4.98 20.31 42.50
C ALA A 39 -6.43 20.15 41.98
N GLY A 40 -7.42 20.61 42.74
CA GLY A 40 -8.83 20.60 42.32
C GLY A 40 -9.06 21.50 41.11
N CYS A 41 -8.61 22.75 41.20
CA CYS A 41 -8.76 23.73 40.12
C CYS A 41 -8.06 23.30 38.82
N ILE A 42 -6.85 22.76 38.88
CA ILE A 42 -6.14 22.31 37.68
C ILE A 42 -6.84 21.10 37.03
N SER A 43 -7.39 20.19 37.84
CA SER A 43 -8.20 19.06 37.37
C SER A 43 -9.47 19.54 36.65
N ASP A 44 -10.18 20.50 37.24
CA ASP A 44 -11.38 21.09 36.64
C ASP A 44 -11.07 21.81 35.33
N LEU A 45 -10.01 22.64 35.28
CA LEU A 45 -9.58 23.32 34.06
C LEU A 45 -9.23 22.33 32.93
N ARG A 46 -8.51 21.25 33.26
CA ARG A 46 -8.22 20.17 32.29
C ARG A 46 -9.50 19.48 31.80
N ARG A 47 -10.48 19.29 32.68
CA ARG A 47 -11.79 18.72 32.33
C ARG A 47 -12.57 19.64 31.38
N THR A 48 -12.60 20.95 31.65
CA THR A 48 -13.26 21.95 30.79
C THR A 48 -12.68 21.92 29.38
N VAL A 49 -11.35 21.87 29.24
CA VAL A 49 -10.70 21.73 27.93
C VAL A 49 -11.05 20.39 27.27
N ALA A 50 -11.07 19.29 28.02
CA ALA A 50 -11.43 17.97 27.48
C ALA A 50 -12.89 17.89 27.00
N SER A 51 -13.83 18.54 27.68
CA SER A 51 -15.25 18.57 27.33
C SER A 51 -15.62 19.63 26.29
N SER A 52 -14.69 20.54 25.96
CA SER A 52 -14.90 21.50 24.87
C SER A 52 -15.07 20.80 23.52
N SER A 53 -15.70 21.47 22.55
CA SER A 53 -15.88 20.92 21.19
C SER A 53 -14.53 20.51 20.56
N GLY A 54 -13.49 21.31 20.74
CA GLY A 54 -12.13 21.00 20.28
C GLY A 54 -11.50 19.81 21.02
N GLY A 55 -11.71 19.70 22.33
CA GLY A 55 -11.22 18.57 23.14
C GLY A 55 -11.86 17.23 22.72
N VAL A 56 -13.17 17.23 22.50
CA VAL A 56 -13.92 16.06 22.03
C VAL A 56 -13.46 15.63 20.63
N LEU A 57 -13.29 16.58 19.71
CA LEU A 57 -12.81 16.30 18.35
C LEU A 57 -11.41 15.67 18.36
N MET A 58 -10.45 16.22 19.12
CA MET A 58 -9.12 15.64 19.22
C MET A 58 -9.13 14.24 19.87
N ALA A 59 -9.97 14.02 20.89
CA ALA A 59 -10.13 12.70 21.49
C ALA A 59 -10.67 11.68 20.48
N GLN A 60 -11.65 12.08 19.66
CA GLN A 60 -12.17 11.25 18.58
C GLN A 60 -11.12 10.95 17.50
N GLU A 61 -10.32 11.93 17.10
CA GLU A 61 -9.22 11.75 16.14
C GLU A 61 -8.16 10.78 16.67
N ARG A 62 -7.72 10.97 17.92
CA ARG A 62 -6.78 10.04 18.58
C ARG A 62 -7.35 8.63 18.68
N ALA A 63 -8.63 8.48 19.04
CA ALA A 63 -9.28 7.18 19.07
C ALA A 63 -9.33 6.53 17.68
N LYS A 64 -9.63 7.30 16.62
CA LYS A 64 -9.59 6.82 15.23
C LYS A 64 -8.19 6.40 14.81
N GLU A 65 -7.15 7.14 15.19
CA GLU A 65 -5.75 6.79 14.94
C GLU A 65 -5.32 5.51 15.68
N GLN A 66 -5.65 5.41 16.97
CA GLN A 66 -5.37 4.22 17.78
C GLN A 66 -6.06 2.98 17.20
N HIS A 67 -7.33 3.11 16.78
CA HIS A 67 -8.07 2.05 16.12
C HIS A 67 -7.40 1.63 14.80
N ARG A 68 -6.99 2.57 13.94
CA ARG A 68 -6.25 2.29 12.71
C ARG A 68 -4.94 1.53 12.99
N LEU A 69 -4.19 1.94 14.01
CA LEU A 69 -2.96 1.26 14.43
C LEU A 69 -3.22 -0.17 14.94
N GLN A 70 -4.30 -0.37 15.69
CA GLN A 70 -4.68 -1.70 16.17
C GLN A 70 -5.05 -2.63 15.01
N LEU A 71 -5.84 -2.15 14.06
CA LEU A 71 -6.18 -2.90 12.84
C LEU A 71 -4.94 -3.23 12.02
N TRP A 72 -4.02 -2.27 11.86
CA TRP A 72 -2.77 -2.51 11.16
C TRP A 72 -1.98 -3.65 11.83
N LYS A 73 -1.84 -3.64 13.16
CA LYS A 73 -1.13 -4.71 13.89
C LYS A 73 -1.78 -6.09 13.72
N SER A 74 -3.12 -6.16 13.72
CA SER A 74 -3.84 -7.44 13.66
C SER A 74 -3.91 -8.06 12.25
N ARG A 75 -3.72 -7.27 11.18
CA ARG A 75 -3.87 -7.69 9.78
C ARG A 75 -3.08 -8.95 9.40
N VAL A 76 -1.88 -9.14 9.97
CA VAL A 76 -0.98 -10.25 9.63
C VAL A 76 -1.60 -11.60 10.04
N MET A 77 -2.36 -11.62 11.14
CA MET A 77 -3.02 -12.84 11.62
C MET A 77 -4.10 -13.32 10.65
N LEU A 78 -4.76 -12.41 9.93
CA LEU A 78 -5.74 -12.76 8.91
C LEU A 78 -5.07 -13.47 7.73
N ILE A 79 -3.90 -13.01 7.29
CA ILE A 79 -3.13 -13.66 6.22
C ILE A 79 -2.67 -15.06 6.65
N LYS A 80 -2.15 -15.19 7.88
CA LYS A 80 -1.75 -16.49 8.44
C LYS A 80 -2.93 -17.46 8.48
N LYS A 81 -4.07 -17.01 8.99
CA LYS A 81 -5.31 -17.81 9.04
C LYS A 81 -5.77 -18.21 7.63
N ALA A 82 -5.81 -17.27 6.69
CA ALA A 82 -6.26 -17.54 5.32
C ALA A 82 -5.39 -18.61 4.64
N ARG A 83 -4.07 -18.54 4.78
CA ARG A 83 -3.13 -19.52 4.22
C ARG A 83 -3.28 -20.91 4.86
N LEU A 84 -3.53 -20.98 6.17
CA LEU A 84 -3.83 -22.24 6.84
C LEU A 84 -5.14 -22.85 6.31
N CYS A 85 -6.19 -22.05 6.17
CA CYS A 85 -7.44 -22.49 5.57
C CYS A 85 -7.25 -22.98 4.12
N MET A 86 -6.40 -22.31 3.33
CA MET A 86 -6.05 -22.77 1.97
C MET A 86 -5.40 -24.17 1.99
N THR A 87 -4.45 -24.43 2.91
CA THR A 87 -3.84 -25.77 3.02
C THR A 87 -4.83 -26.86 3.43
N GLN A 88 -5.86 -26.48 4.19
CA GLN A 88 -6.94 -27.37 4.62
C GLN A 88 -8.10 -27.46 3.62
N LYS A 89 -8.00 -26.77 2.47
CA LYS A 89 -9.06 -26.66 1.45
C LYS A 89 -10.36 -26.01 1.95
N LEU A 90 -10.29 -25.25 3.05
CA LEU A 90 -11.38 -24.45 3.62
C LEU A 90 -11.47 -23.10 2.89
N TYR A 91 -11.93 -23.13 1.64
CA TYR A 91 -11.86 -21.97 0.73
C TYR A 91 -12.77 -20.81 1.15
N SER A 92 -13.93 -21.08 1.72
CA SER A 92 -14.85 -20.04 2.20
C SER A 92 -14.25 -19.24 3.35
N GLU A 93 -13.63 -19.92 4.31
CA GLU A 93 -12.96 -19.34 5.47
C GLU A 93 -11.69 -18.59 5.07
N ALA A 94 -10.97 -19.13 4.07
CA ALA A 94 -9.82 -18.45 3.47
C ALA A 94 -10.26 -17.12 2.81
N ALA A 95 -11.31 -17.15 1.97
CA ALA A 95 -11.83 -15.95 1.33
C ALA A 95 -12.28 -14.90 2.35
N MET A 96 -13.05 -15.29 3.38
CA MET A 96 -13.46 -14.36 4.44
C MET A 96 -12.27 -13.71 5.14
N SER A 97 -11.21 -14.47 5.41
CA SER A 97 -10.01 -13.95 6.07
C SER A 97 -9.24 -12.98 5.16
N TYR A 98 -9.12 -13.30 3.87
CA TYR A 98 -8.52 -12.42 2.87
C TYR A 98 -9.31 -11.12 2.65
N GLU A 99 -10.65 -11.20 2.59
CA GLU A 99 -11.49 -10.02 2.44
C GLU A 99 -11.48 -9.12 3.67
N LYS A 100 -11.45 -9.69 4.87
CA LYS A 100 -11.24 -8.92 6.11
C LYS A 100 -9.90 -8.19 6.10
N TYR A 101 -8.85 -8.85 5.60
CA TYR A 101 -7.54 -8.21 5.45
C TYR A 101 -7.61 -7.02 4.49
N LEU A 102 -8.20 -7.17 3.31
CA LEU A 102 -8.37 -6.07 2.36
C LEU A 102 -9.22 -4.93 2.96
N LYS A 103 -10.26 -5.26 3.73
CA LYS A 103 -11.09 -4.27 4.41
C LYS A 103 -10.33 -3.47 5.47
N ILE A 104 -9.41 -4.11 6.19
CA ILE A 104 -8.51 -3.41 7.10
C ILE A 104 -7.64 -2.41 6.34
N LEU A 105 -7.13 -2.78 5.15
CA LEU A 105 -6.34 -1.86 4.33
C LEU A 105 -7.18 -0.67 3.89
N ASP A 106 -8.41 -0.87 3.45
CA ASP A 106 -9.31 0.25 3.10
C ASP A 106 -9.46 1.25 4.26
N ILE A 107 -9.61 0.76 5.50
CA ILE A 107 -9.74 1.62 6.68
C ILE A 107 -8.42 2.31 7.03
N VAL A 108 -7.30 1.59 6.98
CA VAL A 108 -5.97 2.13 7.34
C VAL A 108 -5.51 3.19 6.33
N PHE A 109 -5.85 3.03 5.06
CA PHE A 109 -5.51 3.97 3.98
C PHE A 109 -6.62 4.99 3.68
N ASP A 110 -7.69 5.02 4.49
CA ASP A 110 -8.81 5.97 4.35
C ASP A 110 -9.44 5.96 2.95
N ILE A 111 -9.63 4.76 2.39
CA ILE A 111 -10.24 4.57 1.07
C ILE A 111 -11.74 4.85 1.16
N LYS A 112 -12.21 5.81 0.37
CA LYS A 112 -13.60 6.26 0.37
C LYS A 112 -14.55 5.17 -0.16
N LYS A 113 -15.82 5.25 0.24
CA LYS A 113 -16.87 4.34 -0.23
C LYS A 113 -16.99 4.45 -1.76
N GLY A 114 -16.89 3.31 -2.45
CA GLY A 114 -16.94 3.23 -3.91
C GLY A 114 -15.56 3.32 -4.58
N GLU A 115 -14.53 3.76 -3.86
CA GLU A 115 -13.15 3.69 -4.33
C GLU A 115 -12.55 2.28 -4.10
N ARG A 116 -11.42 2.04 -4.76
CA ARG A 116 -10.63 0.81 -4.62
C ARG A 116 -9.23 1.18 -4.15
N LEU A 117 -8.66 0.35 -3.31
CA LEU A 117 -7.27 0.42 -2.91
C LEU A 117 -6.36 0.40 -4.15
N LYS A 118 -5.44 1.37 -4.27
CA LYS A 118 -4.49 1.46 -5.38
C LYS A 118 -3.05 1.35 -4.88
N PRO A 119 -2.09 0.94 -5.72
CA PRO A 119 -0.68 0.83 -5.34
C PRO A 119 -0.08 2.12 -4.81
N GLU A 120 -0.59 3.29 -5.24
CA GLU A 120 -0.14 4.61 -4.80
C GLU A 120 -0.35 4.85 -3.30
N ALA A 121 -1.25 4.12 -2.65
CA ALA A 121 -1.44 4.19 -1.20
C ALA A 121 -0.23 3.66 -0.41
N PHE A 122 0.66 2.89 -1.05
CA PHE A 122 1.79 2.20 -0.42
C PHE A 122 3.14 2.88 -0.67
N LYS A 123 3.15 4.19 -1.01
CA LYS A 123 4.37 4.93 -1.40
C LYS A 123 5.45 5.02 -0.31
N ASP A 124 5.10 4.88 0.96
CA ASP A 124 6.07 4.80 2.05
C ASP A 124 6.87 3.49 1.98
N SER A 125 8.20 3.58 2.06
CA SER A 125 9.12 2.44 2.00
C SER A 125 8.74 1.31 2.97
N ALA A 126 8.27 1.66 4.17
CA ALA A 126 7.80 0.75 5.20
C ALA A 126 6.57 -0.11 4.79
N ARG A 127 5.83 0.30 3.75
CA ARG A 127 4.59 -0.36 3.27
C ARG A 127 4.77 -1.05 1.91
N THR A 128 5.92 -0.93 1.26
CA THR A 128 6.17 -1.54 -0.06
C THR A 128 6.17 -3.07 -0.05
N THR A 129 6.54 -3.71 1.08
CA THR A 129 6.45 -5.16 1.26
C THR A 129 4.99 -5.64 1.26
N GLU A 130 4.07 -4.80 1.73
CA GLU A 130 2.63 -5.09 1.79
C GLU A 130 2.03 -5.23 0.38
N LEU A 131 2.56 -4.55 -0.65
CA LEU A 131 2.13 -4.72 -2.04
C LEU A 131 2.23 -6.19 -2.49
N THR A 132 3.29 -6.88 -2.06
CA THR A 132 3.50 -8.30 -2.37
C THR A 132 2.46 -9.17 -1.67
N VAL A 133 2.11 -8.83 -0.43
CA VAL A 133 1.04 -9.51 0.32
C VAL A 133 -0.29 -9.32 -0.40
N VAL A 134 -0.66 -8.08 -0.72
CA VAL A 134 -1.90 -7.74 -1.45
C VAL A 134 -2.00 -8.49 -2.78
N ALA A 135 -0.92 -8.52 -3.56
CA ALA A 135 -0.89 -9.29 -4.81
C ALA A 135 -1.08 -10.80 -4.57
N SER A 136 -0.42 -11.37 -3.55
CA SER A 136 -0.63 -12.79 -3.20
C SER A 136 -2.07 -13.09 -2.77
N VAL A 137 -2.71 -12.15 -2.06
CA VAL A 137 -4.11 -12.25 -1.62
C VAL A 137 -5.05 -12.28 -2.82
N TYR A 138 -4.91 -11.35 -3.76
CA TYR A 138 -5.77 -11.32 -4.94
C TYR A 138 -5.57 -12.54 -5.84
N TRP A 139 -4.34 -13.07 -5.95
CA TRP A 139 -4.09 -14.34 -6.63
C TRP A 139 -4.84 -15.51 -5.98
N ASP A 140 -4.80 -15.61 -4.65
CA ASP A 140 -5.52 -16.67 -3.93
C ASP A 140 -7.04 -16.52 -4.05
N LEU A 141 -7.57 -15.30 -3.90
CA LEU A 141 -8.99 -15.01 -4.10
C LEU A 141 -9.46 -15.37 -5.51
N MET A 142 -8.65 -15.08 -6.53
CA MET A 142 -8.96 -15.44 -7.91
C MET A 142 -9.09 -16.97 -8.07
N ARG A 143 -8.22 -17.76 -7.42
CA ARG A 143 -8.31 -19.23 -7.42
C ARG A 143 -9.50 -19.75 -6.61
N ILE A 144 -9.80 -19.13 -5.47
CA ILE A 144 -10.97 -19.50 -4.65
C ILE A 144 -12.27 -19.23 -5.43
N TYR A 145 -12.39 -18.07 -6.09
CA TYR A 145 -13.60 -17.72 -6.82
C TYR A 145 -13.78 -18.47 -8.13
N ASP A 146 -12.72 -19.09 -8.66
CA ASP A 146 -12.86 -20.01 -9.79
C ASP A 146 -13.62 -21.30 -9.43
N THR A 147 -13.85 -21.60 -8.15
CA THR A 147 -14.54 -22.83 -7.71
C THR A 147 -15.97 -22.97 -8.24
N HIS A 148 -16.67 -21.87 -8.55
CA HIS A 148 -18.03 -21.88 -9.08
C HIS A 148 -18.34 -20.61 -9.88
N GLU A 149 -19.08 -20.75 -10.99
CA GLU A 149 -19.50 -19.65 -11.88
C GLU A 149 -20.23 -18.49 -11.19
N LYS A 150 -20.97 -18.74 -10.09
CA LYS A 150 -21.65 -17.67 -9.33
C LYS A 150 -20.70 -16.62 -8.75
N TYR A 151 -19.41 -16.94 -8.66
CA TYR A 151 -18.38 -16.03 -8.17
C TYR A 151 -17.59 -15.37 -9.29
N ALA A 152 -17.99 -15.51 -10.56
CA ALA A 152 -17.29 -14.94 -11.71
C ALA A 152 -17.04 -13.43 -11.57
N ASP A 153 -18.02 -12.65 -11.09
CA ASP A 153 -17.83 -11.21 -10.87
C ASP A 153 -16.79 -10.91 -9.78
N ARG A 154 -16.77 -11.70 -8.70
CA ARG A 154 -15.78 -11.57 -7.64
C ARG A 154 -14.39 -11.97 -8.12
N MET A 155 -14.30 -13.04 -8.92
CA MET A 155 -13.07 -13.47 -9.57
C MET A 155 -12.54 -12.40 -10.52
N MET A 156 -13.40 -11.79 -11.33
CA MET A 156 -13.06 -10.70 -12.24
C MET A 156 -12.54 -9.47 -11.50
N ASN A 157 -13.18 -9.11 -10.38
CA ASN A 157 -12.72 -8.01 -9.54
C ASN A 157 -11.34 -8.31 -8.93
N ALA A 158 -11.12 -9.52 -8.43
CA ALA A 158 -9.82 -9.96 -7.94
C ALA A 158 -8.75 -9.93 -9.05
N ALA A 159 -9.08 -10.37 -10.26
CA ALA A 159 -8.21 -10.33 -11.43
C ALA A 159 -7.79 -8.89 -11.81
N LYS A 160 -8.75 -7.95 -11.87
CA LYS A 160 -8.48 -6.53 -12.15
C LYS A 160 -7.55 -5.92 -11.11
N GLN A 161 -7.83 -6.18 -9.83
CA GLN A 161 -6.98 -5.69 -8.74
C GLN A 161 -5.59 -6.33 -8.79
N LEU A 162 -5.51 -7.66 -8.99
CA LEU A 162 -4.23 -8.35 -9.12
C LEU A 162 -3.37 -7.74 -10.23
N ALA A 163 -3.93 -7.50 -11.42
CA ALA A 163 -3.21 -6.90 -12.54
C ALA A 163 -2.63 -5.52 -12.20
N MET A 164 -3.38 -4.71 -11.44
CA MET A 164 -2.94 -3.39 -11.01
C MET A 164 -1.78 -3.45 -10.01
N PHE A 165 -1.81 -4.40 -9.06
CA PHE A 165 -0.79 -4.52 -8.00
C PHE A 165 0.46 -5.30 -8.45
N ILE A 166 0.28 -6.39 -9.20
CA ILE A 166 1.31 -7.41 -9.41
C ILE A 166 2.58 -6.85 -10.07
N GLN A 167 2.43 -5.87 -10.96
CA GLN A 167 3.53 -5.18 -11.64
C GLN A 167 4.53 -4.49 -10.70
N PHE A 168 4.14 -4.19 -9.46
CA PHE A 168 4.97 -3.53 -8.46
C PHE A 168 5.60 -4.50 -7.47
N THR A 169 5.52 -5.80 -7.73
CA THR A 169 5.93 -6.85 -6.78
C THR A 169 6.99 -7.79 -7.38
N PRO A 170 7.90 -8.35 -6.55
CA PRO A 170 8.89 -9.34 -6.98
C PRO A 170 8.30 -10.66 -7.44
N ILE A 171 7.06 -10.95 -7.07
CA ILE A 171 6.39 -12.20 -7.42
C ILE A 171 5.73 -12.18 -8.80
N TYR A 172 5.78 -11.06 -9.54
CA TYR A 172 5.21 -10.94 -10.89
C TYR A 172 5.51 -12.13 -11.82
N PRO A 173 6.78 -12.50 -12.10
CA PRO A 173 7.07 -13.55 -13.07
C PRO A 173 6.53 -14.92 -12.64
N ASP A 174 6.52 -15.19 -11.34
CA ASP A 174 5.98 -16.44 -10.80
C ASP A 174 4.45 -16.50 -10.92
N ILE A 175 3.76 -15.41 -10.59
CA ILE A 175 2.30 -15.33 -10.71
C ILE A 175 1.85 -15.43 -12.17
N ILE A 176 2.54 -14.79 -13.12
CA ILE A 176 2.21 -14.91 -14.54
C ILE A 176 2.35 -16.37 -15.02
N ARG A 177 3.47 -17.03 -14.72
CA ARG A 177 3.67 -18.44 -15.08
C ARG A 177 2.61 -19.36 -14.46
N LYS A 178 2.26 -19.11 -13.18
CA LYS A 178 1.18 -19.84 -12.50
C LYS A 178 -0.18 -19.58 -13.14
N ALA A 179 -0.47 -18.36 -13.56
CA ALA A 179 -1.70 -18.01 -14.24
C ALA A 179 -1.83 -18.64 -15.63
N GLU A 180 -0.75 -18.69 -16.42
CA GLU A 180 -0.72 -19.39 -17.71
C GLU A 180 -0.99 -20.89 -17.56
N SER A 181 -0.42 -21.52 -16.53
CA SER A 181 -0.69 -22.92 -16.20
C SER A 181 -2.12 -23.12 -15.73
N PHE A 182 -2.57 -22.29 -14.78
CA PHE A 182 -3.92 -22.33 -14.21
C PHE A 182 -5.01 -22.11 -15.26
N GLN A 183 -4.78 -21.25 -16.26
CA GLN A 183 -5.73 -21.01 -17.35
C GLN A 183 -6.16 -22.30 -18.05
N LYS A 184 -5.31 -23.32 -18.12
CA LYS A 184 -5.58 -24.59 -18.82
C LYS A 184 -6.62 -25.45 -18.08
N THR A 185 -6.73 -25.28 -16.76
CA THR A 185 -7.59 -26.10 -15.89
C THR A 185 -8.65 -25.27 -15.15
N ALA A 186 -8.66 -23.95 -15.35
CA ALA A 186 -9.62 -23.05 -14.73
C ALA A 186 -11.05 -23.28 -15.25
N ARG A 187 -12.04 -23.13 -14.36
CA ARG A 187 -13.46 -23.13 -14.75
C ARG A 187 -13.83 -21.88 -15.54
N ASN A 188 -13.19 -20.75 -15.25
CA ASN A 188 -13.40 -19.46 -15.92
C ASN A 188 -12.13 -19.01 -16.67
N PRO A 189 -11.69 -19.74 -17.72
CA PRO A 189 -10.42 -19.46 -18.39
C PRO A 189 -10.40 -18.08 -19.07
N HIS A 190 -11.57 -17.55 -19.44
CA HIS A 190 -11.69 -16.21 -20.02
C HIS A 190 -11.28 -15.10 -19.04
N ILE A 191 -11.56 -15.26 -17.74
CA ILE A 191 -11.15 -14.30 -16.70
C ILE A 191 -9.64 -14.34 -16.52
N VAL A 192 -9.04 -15.55 -16.54
CA VAL A 192 -7.59 -15.73 -16.48
C VAL A 192 -6.90 -15.08 -17.69
N LYS A 193 -7.45 -15.27 -18.90
CA LYS A 193 -6.96 -14.59 -20.11
C LYS A 193 -7.04 -13.06 -19.98
N GLN A 194 -8.13 -12.52 -19.45
CA GLN A 194 -8.26 -11.08 -19.21
C GLN A 194 -7.25 -10.57 -18.19
N PHE A 195 -7.04 -11.31 -17.08
CA PHE A 195 -5.99 -11.01 -16.10
C PHE A 195 -4.61 -10.91 -16.76
N LEU A 196 -4.23 -11.92 -17.55
CA LEU A 196 -2.94 -11.95 -18.25
C LEU A 196 -2.81 -10.75 -19.20
N LYS A 197 -3.85 -10.44 -19.98
CA LYS A 197 -3.88 -9.29 -20.90
C LYS A 197 -3.73 -7.96 -20.16
N MET A 198 -4.46 -7.76 -19.05
CA MET A 198 -4.34 -6.54 -18.23
C MET A 198 -2.95 -6.42 -17.61
N SER A 199 -2.39 -7.53 -17.10
CA SER A 199 -1.07 -7.55 -16.47
C SER A 199 0.09 -7.29 -17.42
N ASP A 200 -0.09 -7.58 -18.71
CA ASP A 200 0.86 -7.21 -19.75
C ASP A 200 0.74 -5.73 -20.13
N LYS A 201 -0.50 -5.23 -20.29
CA LYS A 201 -0.79 -3.82 -20.64
C LYS A 201 -0.29 -2.84 -19.58
N GLU A 202 -0.52 -3.14 -18.31
CA GLU A 202 -0.18 -2.25 -17.19
C GLU A 202 1.33 -2.23 -16.91
N ARG A 203 2.10 -3.20 -17.41
CA ARG A 203 3.52 -3.30 -17.08
C ARG A 203 4.36 -2.21 -17.77
N PRO A 204 5.15 -1.42 -17.01
CA PRO A 204 6.05 -0.44 -17.58
C PRO A 204 7.05 -1.11 -18.55
N ARG A 205 7.03 -0.73 -19.82
CA ARG A 205 7.88 -1.31 -20.88
C ARG A 205 9.33 -0.82 -20.76
N CYS A 206 10.29 -1.74 -20.83
CA CYS A 206 11.67 -1.40 -21.17
C CYS A 206 11.78 -1.27 -22.71
N PHE A 207 11.38 -0.12 -23.26
CA PHE A 207 11.24 0.10 -24.70
C PHE A 207 12.43 -0.36 -25.54
N ILE A 208 13.66 0.02 -25.18
CA ILE A 208 14.87 -0.36 -25.94
C ILE A 208 15.10 -1.88 -25.88
N ALA A 209 14.95 -2.48 -24.70
CA ALA A 209 15.17 -3.92 -24.54
C ALA A 209 14.08 -4.73 -25.27
N THR A 210 12.83 -4.31 -25.17
CA THR A 210 11.72 -4.96 -25.88
C THR A 210 11.87 -4.84 -27.40
N ALA A 211 12.32 -3.70 -27.94
CA ALA A 211 12.61 -3.56 -29.37
C ALA A 211 13.82 -4.41 -29.83
N ALA A 212 14.86 -4.51 -29.00
CA ALA A 212 16.07 -5.27 -29.32
C ALA A 212 15.87 -6.80 -29.33
N PHE A 213 15.08 -7.32 -28.38
CA PHE A 213 14.80 -8.75 -28.23
C PHE A 213 13.51 -9.20 -28.90
N GLU A 214 12.70 -8.26 -29.41
CA GLU A 214 11.44 -8.49 -30.13
C GLU A 214 10.40 -9.33 -29.36
N ASN A 215 10.64 -9.55 -28.06
CA ASN A 215 9.78 -10.30 -27.17
C ASN A 215 9.77 -9.61 -25.79
N PRO A 216 8.63 -9.03 -25.36
CA PRO A 216 8.49 -8.41 -24.04
C PRO A 216 8.74 -9.37 -22.86
N GLN A 217 8.64 -10.68 -23.09
CA GLN A 217 8.84 -11.76 -22.12
C GLN A 217 10.17 -12.49 -22.28
N ALA A 218 11.08 -12.00 -23.13
CA ALA A 218 12.44 -12.56 -23.22
C ALA A 218 13.12 -12.52 -21.84
N PRO A 219 13.86 -13.58 -21.44
CA PRO A 219 14.54 -13.64 -20.14
C PRO A 219 15.40 -12.40 -19.87
N GLU A 220 16.10 -11.88 -20.89
CA GLU A 220 16.91 -10.67 -20.78
C GLU A 220 16.08 -9.43 -20.43
N VAL A 221 14.92 -9.26 -21.06
CA VAL A 221 14.00 -8.15 -20.80
C VAL A 221 13.43 -8.27 -19.38
N MET A 222 13.16 -9.49 -18.93
CA MET A 222 12.70 -9.77 -17.56
C MET A 222 13.75 -9.40 -16.52
N SER A 223 15.01 -9.76 -16.72
CA SER A 223 16.13 -9.40 -15.84
C SER A 223 16.31 -7.89 -15.74
N LEU A 224 16.29 -7.18 -16.86
CA LEU A 224 16.41 -5.71 -16.87
C LEU A 224 15.23 -5.03 -16.18
N ARG A 225 14.02 -5.55 -16.34
CA ARG A 225 12.83 -5.06 -15.61
C ARG A 225 12.99 -5.30 -14.10
N ALA A 226 13.46 -6.47 -13.68
CA ALA A 226 13.73 -6.75 -12.27
C ALA A 226 14.79 -5.81 -11.69
N PHE A 227 15.90 -5.57 -12.39
CA PHE A 227 16.92 -4.60 -11.97
C PHE A 227 16.35 -3.18 -11.83
N ARG A 228 15.53 -2.75 -12.80
CA ARG A 228 14.81 -1.47 -12.72
C ARG A 228 13.92 -1.38 -11.49
N ASP A 229 13.12 -2.41 -11.24
CA ASP A 229 12.07 -2.39 -10.22
C ASP A 229 12.64 -2.58 -8.80
N PHE A 230 13.63 -3.45 -8.62
CA PHE A 230 14.18 -3.79 -7.30
C PHE A 230 15.45 -3.03 -6.92
N THR A 231 16.23 -2.56 -7.90
CA THR A 231 17.49 -1.86 -7.62
C THR A 231 17.35 -0.36 -7.89
N LEU A 232 17.05 0.03 -9.13
CA LEU A 232 17.02 1.45 -9.52
C LEU A 232 15.91 2.23 -8.82
N ARG A 233 14.71 1.67 -8.68
CA ARG A 233 13.57 2.38 -8.08
C ARG A 233 13.79 2.77 -6.61
N ARG A 234 14.67 2.07 -5.90
CA ARG A 234 14.95 2.31 -4.47
C ARG A 234 15.72 3.61 -4.23
N SER A 235 16.56 4.05 -5.16
CA SER A 235 17.38 5.27 -5.00
C SER A 235 16.79 6.49 -5.72
N ALA A 236 17.06 7.69 -5.23
CA ALA A 236 16.63 8.94 -5.87
C ALA A 236 17.23 9.09 -7.28
N TRP A 237 18.52 8.77 -7.42
CA TRP A 237 19.23 8.75 -8.70
C TRP A 237 18.65 7.72 -9.67
N GLY A 238 18.35 6.51 -9.20
CA GLY A 238 17.75 5.49 -10.05
C GLY A 238 16.33 5.86 -10.51
N ARG A 239 15.52 6.52 -9.67
CA ARG A 239 14.22 7.09 -10.11
C ARG A 239 14.38 8.16 -11.19
N LYS A 240 15.38 9.04 -11.07
CA LYS A 240 15.68 10.06 -12.09
C LYS A 240 16.14 9.41 -13.41
N PHE A 241 17.00 8.39 -13.33
CA PHE A 241 17.42 7.60 -14.49
C PHE A 241 16.21 6.94 -15.18
N ILE A 242 15.32 6.31 -14.42
CA ILE A 242 14.09 5.71 -14.96
C ILE A 242 13.26 6.78 -15.70
N ALA A 243 13.03 7.95 -15.09
CA ALA A 243 12.25 9.01 -15.73
C ALA A 243 12.85 9.46 -17.07
N ILE A 244 14.19 9.65 -17.11
CA ILE A 244 14.91 10.00 -18.34
C ILE A 244 14.78 8.88 -19.37
N TYR A 245 14.99 7.62 -18.95
CA TYR A 245 14.83 6.46 -19.82
C TYR A 245 13.44 6.45 -20.46
N TYR A 246 12.37 6.60 -19.69
CA TYR A 246 11.00 6.59 -20.22
C TYR A 246 10.68 7.79 -21.13
N LYS A 247 11.36 8.93 -20.94
CA LYS A 247 11.21 10.10 -21.80
C LYS A 247 11.79 9.88 -23.21
N PHE A 248 12.98 9.29 -23.29
CA PHE A 248 13.72 9.18 -24.56
C PHE A 248 13.64 7.81 -25.23
N SER A 249 13.51 6.73 -24.45
CA SER A 249 13.55 5.37 -24.96
C SER A 249 12.47 5.02 -26.00
N PRO A 250 11.26 5.60 -26.03
CA PRO A 250 10.28 5.29 -27.09
C PRO A 250 10.78 5.69 -28.49
N HIS A 251 11.43 6.86 -28.60
CA HIS A 251 11.99 7.34 -29.87
C HIS A 251 13.16 6.47 -30.31
N ILE A 252 14.05 6.11 -29.38
CA ILE A 252 15.19 5.24 -29.65
C ILE A 252 14.72 3.84 -30.08
N ALA A 253 13.68 3.29 -29.42
CA ALA A 253 13.10 2.01 -29.77
C ALA A 253 12.50 2.02 -31.19
N CYS A 254 11.80 3.09 -31.56
CA CYS A 254 11.27 3.25 -32.93
C CYS A 254 12.39 3.28 -33.99
N LEU A 255 13.50 3.97 -33.71
CA LEU A 255 14.67 3.97 -34.60
C LEU A 255 15.31 2.58 -34.71
N LEU A 256 15.41 1.87 -33.59
CA LEU A 256 15.96 0.51 -33.54
C LEU A 256 15.09 -0.50 -34.32
N ASP A 257 13.76 -0.35 -34.28
CA ASP A 257 12.85 -1.18 -35.07
C ASP A 257 12.96 -0.90 -36.57
N LYS A 258 13.24 0.33 -36.98
CA LYS A 258 13.54 0.69 -38.38
C LYS A 258 14.89 0.18 -38.86
N GLN A 259 15.81 -0.17 -37.95
CA GLN A 259 17.16 -0.63 -38.27
C GLN A 259 17.48 -2.00 -37.65
N PRO A 260 16.95 -3.12 -38.19
CA PRO A 260 17.16 -4.46 -37.64
C PRO A 260 18.63 -4.87 -37.47
N ARG A 261 19.52 -4.33 -38.33
CA ARG A 261 20.97 -4.60 -38.29
C ARG A 261 21.65 -4.14 -37.00
N MET A 262 21.07 -3.18 -36.28
CA MET A 262 21.61 -2.71 -34.98
C MET A 262 21.19 -3.60 -33.80
N LYS A 263 20.12 -4.38 -33.95
CA LYS A 263 19.58 -5.20 -32.85
C LYS A 263 20.59 -6.20 -32.26
N PRO A 264 21.45 -6.89 -33.03
CA PRO A 264 22.47 -7.78 -32.46
C PRO A 264 23.47 -7.05 -31.55
N ALA A 265 23.93 -5.86 -31.95
CA ALA A 265 24.87 -5.06 -31.15
C ALA A 265 24.21 -4.58 -29.85
N VAL A 266 22.96 -4.09 -29.92
CA VAL A 266 22.19 -3.71 -28.72
C VAL A 266 21.94 -4.92 -27.81
N ARG A 267 21.62 -6.10 -28.36
CA ARG A 267 21.47 -7.34 -27.59
C ARG A 267 22.77 -7.72 -26.87
N ALA A 268 23.93 -7.60 -27.51
CA ALA A 268 25.22 -7.88 -26.90
C ALA A 268 25.51 -6.92 -25.73
N LEU A 269 25.29 -5.62 -25.92
CA LEU A 269 25.44 -4.61 -24.86
C LEU A 269 24.50 -4.86 -23.69
N LEU A 270 23.22 -5.14 -23.96
CA LEU A 270 22.24 -5.43 -22.92
C LEU A 270 22.59 -6.71 -22.14
N ARG A 271 23.09 -7.75 -22.80
CA ARG A 271 23.57 -8.97 -22.14
C ARG A 271 24.79 -8.71 -21.24
N LEU A 272 25.71 -7.84 -21.67
CA LEU A 272 26.82 -7.41 -20.83
C LEU A 272 26.32 -6.68 -19.58
N LEU A 273 25.41 -5.72 -19.76
CA LEU A 273 24.78 -5.00 -18.65
C LEU A 273 24.08 -5.95 -17.68
N ILE A 274 23.33 -6.95 -18.19
CA ILE A 274 22.68 -7.97 -17.36
C ILE A 274 23.70 -8.69 -16.49
N LYS A 275 24.85 -9.11 -17.04
CA LYS A 275 25.91 -9.77 -16.26
C LYS A 275 26.48 -8.86 -15.15
N CYS A 276 26.52 -7.56 -15.36
CA CYS A 276 27.02 -6.60 -14.36
C CYS A 276 26.00 -6.29 -13.25
N VAL A 277 24.72 -6.54 -13.48
CA VAL A 277 23.64 -6.17 -12.55
C VAL A 277 22.89 -7.36 -11.95
N SER A 278 23.26 -8.59 -12.34
CA SER A 278 22.70 -9.84 -11.82
C SER A 278 23.52 -10.36 -10.64
#